data_AF-A0A4P8XUH6-F1
#
_entry.id   AF-A0A4P8XUH6-F1
#
_cell.length_a   1.000
_cell.length_b   1.000
_cell.length_c   1.000
_cell.angle_alpha   90.00
_cell.angle_beta   90.00
_cell.angle_gamma   90.00
#
_symmetry.space_group_name_H-M   'P 1'
#
loop_
_entity.id
_entity.type
_entity.pdbx_description
1 polymer ?
#
loop_
_entity_poly.entity_id
_entity_poly.type
_entity_poly.pdbx_seq_one_letter_code
_entity_poly.pdbx_strand_id
1 'polypeptide(L)'
;MKKKDYNDIIENMRKRKVVSIMGRQVVFVGGKRFTIITDESEEYMKNIVERLDTRLRSIISTNPKLDKDSAALLASLDYCDEEYKIKKKLDENKDQMKQYLSEITRLHMEIDSLKREKKEMQMKINKILNVDPDDVVTEKPSEKKIIATGKIEKSVPKILGGAVQQSLFNNTKK
;
A
#
# COMPACT_ATOMS: atom_id res chain seq x y z
N MET A 1 24.56 -23.86 -44.13
CA MET A 1 23.55 -23.70 -43.06
C MET A 1 24.24 -23.40 -41.74
N LYS A 2 23.64 -22.50 -40.96
CA LYS A 2 24.24 -21.65 -39.93
C LYS A 2 24.66 -22.44 -38.68
N LYS A 3 25.95 -22.45 -38.34
CA LYS A 3 26.47 -22.87 -37.01
C LYS A 3 26.57 -21.72 -36.00
N LYS A 4 26.26 -20.48 -36.42
CA LYS A 4 26.20 -19.29 -35.55
C LYS A 4 24.93 -19.24 -34.67
N ASP A 5 23.85 -19.89 -35.08
CA ASP A 5 22.55 -19.65 -34.46
C ASP A 5 22.41 -20.30 -33.07
N TYR A 6 22.92 -21.51 -32.82
CA TYR A 6 22.62 -22.19 -31.55
C TYR A 6 23.35 -21.56 -30.36
N ASN A 7 24.64 -21.23 -30.49
CA ASN A 7 25.38 -20.60 -29.41
C ASN A 7 24.89 -19.18 -29.13
N ASP A 8 24.53 -18.41 -30.16
CA ASP A 8 23.97 -17.06 -30.00
C ASP A 8 22.57 -17.11 -29.36
N ILE A 9 21.75 -18.11 -29.69
CA ILE A 9 20.46 -18.35 -29.03
C ILE A 9 20.66 -18.72 -27.56
N ILE A 10 21.61 -19.60 -27.24
CA ILE A 10 21.91 -20.00 -25.86
C ILE A 10 22.52 -18.84 -25.06
N GLU A 11 23.35 -18.01 -25.68
CA GLU A 11 23.92 -16.81 -25.05
C GLU A 11 22.84 -15.76 -24.79
N ASN A 12 21.94 -15.54 -25.75
CA ASN A 12 20.76 -14.68 -25.57
C ASN A 12 19.80 -15.23 -24.50
N MET A 13 19.64 -16.56 -24.40
CA MET A 13 18.89 -17.19 -23.32
C MET A 13 19.58 -17.03 -21.95
N ARG A 14 20.92 -17.04 -21.87
CA ARG A 14 21.65 -16.73 -20.62
C ARG A 14 21.53 -15.26 -20.23
N LYS A 15 21.44 -14.35 -21.22
CA LYS A 15 21.20 -12.92 -20.98
C LYS A 15 19.81 -12.66 -20.42
N ARG A 16 18.82 -13.49 -20.74
CA ARG A 16 17.47 -13.42 -20.18
C ARG A 16 17.40 -14.18 -18.84
N LYS A 17 17.17 -13.46 -17.75
CA LYS A 17 17.01 -14.04 -16.41
C LYS A 17 15.79 -14.96 -16.29
N VAL A 18 14.79 -14.81 -17.17
CA VAL A 18 13.57 -15.62 -17.22
C VAL A 18 13.22 -15.94 -18.68
N VAL A 19 12.68 -17.13 -18.93
CA VAL A 19 12.12 -17.56 -20.23
C VAL A 19 10.82 -18.32 -19.98
N SER A 20 9.72 -17.91 -20.60
CA SER A 20 8.43 -18.61 -20.52
C SER A 20 8.25 -19.64 -21.64
N ILE A 21 7.83 -20.86 -21.29
CA ILE A 21 7.52 -21.96 -22.20
C ILE A 21 6.23 -22.64 -21.68
N MET A 22 5.08 -22.33 -22.28
CA MET A 22 3.77 -22.99 -22.01
C MET A 22 3.50 -23.30 -20.52
N GLY A 23 3.24 -22.27 -19.71
CA GLY A 23 2.94 -22.39 -18.27
C GLY A 23 4.14 -22.74 -17.39
N ARG A 24 5.30 -23.00 -18.00
CA ARG A 24 6.57 -23.32 -17.33
C ARG A 24 7.57 -22.21 -17.57
N GLN A 25 8.02 -21.56 -16.50
CA GLN A 25 9.00 -20.50 -16.55
C GLN A 25 10.38 -21.02 -16.09
N VAL A 26 11.38 -20.86 -16.95
CA VAL A 26 12.78 -21.16 -16.61
C VAL A 26 13.42 -19.89 -16.08
N VAL A 27 13.90 -19.93 -14.84
CA VAL A 27 14.50 -18.77 -14.15
C VAL A 27 15.96 -19.03 -13.81
N PHE A 28 16.77 -17.98 -13.78
CA PHE A 28 18.16 -18.02 -13.34
C PHE A 28 18.35 -17.13 -12.12
N VAL A 29 18.68 -17.74 -10.98
CA VAL A 29 18.85 -17.05 -9.68
C VAL A 29 20.16 -17.50 -9.06
N GLY A 30 21.02 -16.56 -8.63
CA GLY A 30 22.26 -16.91 -7.92
C GLY A 30 23.23 -17.78 -8.74
N GLY A 31 23.10 -17.77 -10.06
CA GLY A 31 23.85 -18.61 -11.00
C GLY A 31 23.34 -20.05 -11.14
N LYS A 32 22.20 -20.40 -10.52
CA LYS A 32 21.52 -21.69 -10.68
C LYS A 32 20.28 -21.53 -11.57
N ARG A 33 19.99 -22.55 -12.40
CA ARG A 33 18.79 -22.61 -13.24
C ARG A 33 17.70 -23.37 -12.50
N PHE A 34 16.52 -22.77 -12.40
CA PHE A 34 15.32 -23.41 -11.87
C PHE A 34 14.24 -23.45 -12.92
N THR A 35 13.27 -24.33 -12.73
CA THR A 35 12.07 -24.30 -13.54
C THR A 35 10.84 -24.33 -12.66
N ILE A 36 9.97 -23.35 -12.88
CA ILE A 36 8.81 -23.04 -12.06
C ILE A 36 7.57 -23.21 -12.94
N ILE A 37 6.51 -23.77 -12.38
CA ILE A 37 5.19 -23.79 -13.01
C ILE A 37 4.41 -22.64 -12.35
N THR A 38 3.98 -21.68 -13.16
CA THR A 38 3.27 -20.49 -12.68
C THR A 38 2.40 -19.91 -13.78
N ASP A 39 1.24 -19.39 -13.40
CA ASP A 39 0.33 -18.66 -14.29
C ASP A 39 0.68 -17.17 -14.39
N GLU A 40 1.67 -16.72 -13.62
CA GLU A 40 2.13 -15.33 -13.62
C GLU A 40 2.84 -14.97 -14.94
N SER A 41 2.94 -13.68 -15.21
CA SER A 41 3.65 -13.18 -16.40
C SER A 41 5.17 -13.38 -16.29
N GLU A 42 5.85 -13.45 -17.44
CA GLU A 42 7.32 -13.49 -17.50
C GLU A 42 7.95 -12.23 -16.87
N GLU A 43 7.32 -11.06 -17.07
CA GLU A 43 7.78 -9.79 -16.51
C GLU A 43 7.70 -9.77 -14.98
N TYR A 44 6.58 -10.24 -14.41
CA TYR A 44 6.41 -10.38 -12.97
C TYR A 44 7.50 -11.27 -12.37
N MET A 45 7.72 -12.45 -12.95
CA MET A 45 8.75 -13.37 -12.47
C MET A 45 10.15 -12.80 -12.63
N LYS A 46 10.42 -12.10 -13.74
CA LYS A 46 11.70 -11.42 -13.96
C LYS A 46 11.99 -10.39 -12.87
N ASN A 47 10.99 -9.61 -12.48
CA ASN A 47 11.13 -8.63 -11.39
C ASN A 47 11.44 -9.32 -10.05
N ILE A 48 10.78 -10.44 -9.73
CA ILE A 48 11.08 -11.23 -8.52
C ILE A 48 12.52 -11.75 -8.56
N VAL A 49 12.91 -12.39 -9.66
CA VAL A 49 14.24 -12.96 -9.86
C VAL A 49 15.30 -11.88 -9.74
N GLU A 50 15.07 -10.70 -10.31
CA GLU A 50 15.99 -9.57 -10.22
C GLU A 50 16.11 -9.01 -8.80
N ARG A 51 14.99 -8.90 -8.07
CA ARG A 51 14.99 -8.47 -6.68
C ARG A 51 15.77 -9.45 -5.79
N LEU A 52 15.52 -10.75 -5.94
CA LEU A 52 16.22 -11.80 -5.20
C LEU A 52 17.72 -11.82 -5.54
N ASP A 53 18.09 -11.73 -6.82
CA ASP A 53 19.49 -11.75 -7.26
C ASP A 53 20.25 -10.50 -6.75
N THR A 54 19.56 -9.36 -6.66
CA THR A 54 20.10 -8.12 -6.06
C THR A 54 20.35 -8.30 -4.56
N ARG A 55 19.40 -8.91 -3.83
CA ARG A 55 19.56 -9.18 -2.39
C ARG A 55 20.69 -10.16 -2.12
N LEU A 56 20.76 -11.26 -2.89
CA LEU A 56 21.85 -12.23 -2.81
C LEU A 56 23.22 -11.58 -3.05
N ARG A 57 23.35 -10.74 -4.09
CA ARG A 57 24.60 -10.00 -4.37
C ARG A 57 24.96 -9.07 -3.22
N SER A 58 23.98 -8.38 -2.63
CA SER A 58 24.22 -7.51 -1.48
C SER A 58 24.75 -8.31 -0.29
N ILE A 59 24.12 -9.42 0.09
CA ILE A 59 24.56 -10.27 1.21
C ILE A 59 25.96 -10.84 0.97
N ILE A 60 26.23 -11.35 -0.23
CA ILE A 60 27.55 -11.88 -0.60
C ILE A 60 28.62 -10.78 -0.59
N SER A 61 28.28 -9.57 -1.04
CA SER A 61 29.21 -8.43 -1.02
C SER A 61 29.58 -7.98 0.38
N THR A 62 28.64 -8.07 1.34
CA THR A 62 28.90 -7.76 2.74
C THR A 62 29.72 -8.85 3.42
N ASN A 63 29.50 -10.12 3.06
CA ASN A 63 30.21 -11.26 3.65
C ASN A 63 30.77 -12.21 2.57
N PRO A 64 31.96 -11.90 1.98
CA PRO A 64 32.52 -12.68 0.87
C PRO A 64 32.90 -14.13 1.22
N LYS A 65 33.05 -14.45 2.52
CA LYS A 65 33.36 -15.81 3.00
C LYS A 65 32.12 -16.69 3.14
N LEU A 66 30.92 -16.13 2.97
CA LEU A 66 29.67 -16.85 3.09
C LEU A 66 29.41 -17.70 1.86
N ASP A 67 28.97 -18.94 2.06
CA ASP A 67 28.54 -19.80 0.97
C ASP A 67 27.21 -19.32 0.36
N LYS A 68 26.98 -19.68 -0.90
CA LYS A 68 25.79 -19.22 -1.64
C LYS A 68 24.48 -19.74 -1.06
N ASP A 69 24.50 -20.91 -0.44
CA ASP A 69 23.30 -21.52 0.12
C ASP A 69 22.92 -20.84 1.46
N SER A 70 23.89 -20.54 2.33
CA SER A 70 23.64 -19.69 3.51
C SER A 70 23.23 -18.26 3.14
N ALA A 71 23.80 -17.68 2.08
CA ALA A 71 23.37 -16.37 1.57
C ALA A 71 21.90 -16.40 1.10
N ALA A 72 21.46 -17.50 0.50
CA ALA A 72 20.06 -17.70 0.12
C ALA A 72 19.14 -17.90 1.32
N LEU A 73 19.60 -18.60 2.37
CA LEU A 73 18.86 -18.70 3.64
C LEU A 73 18.67 -17.32 4.28
N LEU A 74 19.73 -16.50 4.35
CA LEU A 74 19.65 -15.14 4.88
C LEU A 74 18.70 -14.27 4.06
N ALA A 75 18.78 -14.31 2.72
CA ALA A 75 17.86 -13.58 1.87
C ALA A 75 16.41 -14.01 2.10
N SER A 76 16.17 -15.31 2.29
CA SER A 76 14.84 -15.85 2.58
C SER A 76 14.32 -15.36 3.93
N LEU A 77 15.16 -15.37 4.97
CA LEU A 77 14.81 -14.86 6.30
C LEU A 77 14.45 -13.37 6.26
N ASP A 78 15.22 -12.57 5.51
CA ASP A 78 14.92 -11.15 5.31
C ASP A 78 13.54 -10.95 4.67
N TYR A 79 13.21 -11.71 3.60
CA TYR A 79 11.91 -11.61 2.96
C TYR A 79 10.77 -12.07 3.86
N CYS A 80 10.96 -13.11 4.67
CA CYS A 80 9.97 -13.54 5.66
C CYS A 80 9.73 -12.47 6.74
N ASP A 81 10.78 -11.79 7.22
CA ASP A 81 10.65 -10.68 8.16
C ASP A 81 9.94 -9.47 7.53
N GLU A 82 10.30 -9.11 6.28
CA GLU A 82 9.60 -8.07 5.52
C GLU A 82 8.11 -8.39 5.36
N GLU A 83 7.77 -9.62 4.97
CA GLU A 83 6.39 -10.08 4.83
C GLU A 83 5.64 -9.97 6.16
N TYR A 84 6.23 -10.44 7.25
CA TYR A 84 5.62 -10.38 8.58
C TYR A 84 5.36 -8.94 9.02
N LYS A 85 6.33 -8.04 8.82
CA LYS A 85 6.19 -6.61 9.13
C LYS A 85 5.10 -5.96 8.28
N ILE A 86 5.02 -6.29 6.99
CA ILE A 86 3.98 -5.78 6.08
C ILE A 86 2.60 -6.27 6.52
N LYS A 87 2.47 -7.56 6.84
CA LYS A 87 1.20 -8.14 7.30
C LYS A 87 0.72 -7.50 8.61
N LYS A 88 1.63 -7.30 9.57
CA LYS A 88 1.31 -6.59 10.82
C LYS A 88 0.79 -5.18 10.55
N LYS A 89 1.49 -4.40 9.71
CA LYS A 89 1.04 -3.05 9.33
C LYS A 89 -0.29 -3.06 8.59
N LEU A 90 -0.53 -4.07 7.76
CA LEU A 90 -1.81 -4.23 7.07
C LEU A 90 -2.95 -4.45 8.07
N ASP A 91 -2.75 -5.28 9.09
CA ASP A 91 -3.76 -5.53 10.10
C ASP A 91 -3.99 -4.30 10.99
N GLU A 92 -2.93 -3.57 11.37
CA GLU A 92 -3.03 -2.26 12.03
C GLU A 92 -3.86 -1.26 11.19
N ASN A 93 -3.58 -1.17 9.88
CA ASN A 93 -4.32 -0.30 8.97
C ASN A 93 -5.80 -0.70 8.85
N LYS A 94 -6.12 -2.01 8.83
CA LYS A 94 -7.51 -2.47 8.83
C LYS A 94 -8.25 -2.06 10.09
N ASP A 95 -7.60 -2.13 11.25
CA ASP A 95 -8.21 -1.71 12.50
C ASP A 95 -8.41 -0.20 12.57
N GLN A 96 -7.46 0.59 12.06
CA GLN A 96 -7.65 2.03 11.87
C GLN A 96 -8.83 2.35 10.93
N MET A 97 -8.98 1.62 9.83
CA MET A 97 -10.11 1.79 8.92
C MET A 97 -11.45 1.49 9.61
N LYS A 98 -11.53 0.44 10.44
CA LYS A 98 -12.73 0.15 11.24
C LYS A 98 -13.04 1.28 12.21
N GLN A 99 -12.03 1.83 12.88
CA GLN A 99 -12.19 2.97 13.77
C GLN A 99 -12.73 4.19 13.03
N TYR A 100 -12.19 4.52 11.85
CA TYR A 100 -12.70 5.61 11.02
C TYR A 100 -14.15 5.38 10.57
N LEU A 101 -14.53 4.16 10.22
CA LEU A 101 -15.93 3.83 9.87
C LEU A 101 -16.87 3.98 11.07
N SER A 102 -16.44 3.56 12.26
CA SER A 102 -17.20 3.76 13.50
C SER A 102 -17.38 5.25 13.79
N GLU A 103 -16.34 6.05 13.60
CA GLU A 103 -16.40 7.49 13.85
C GLU A 103 -17.30 8.21 12.83
N ILE A 104 -17.23 7.84 11.55
CA ILE A 104 -18.16 8.34 10.52
C ILE A 104 -19.61 8.03 10.89
N THR A 105 -19.87 6.82 11.39
CA THR A 105 -21.21 6.42 11.83
C THR A 105 -21.68 7.27 13.01
N ARG A 106 -20.81 7.49 14.01
CA ARG A 106 -21.08 8.36 15.16
C ARG A 106 -21.42 9.78 14.72
N LEU A 107 -20.61 10.35 13.81
CA LEU A 107 -20.82 11.70 13.28
C LEU A 107 -22.12 11.82 12.48
N HIS A 108 -22.50 10.80 11.70
CA HIS A 108 -23.81 10.80 11.03
C HIS A 108 -24.97 10.82 12.03
N MET A 109 -24.89 10.03 13.10
CA MET A 109 -25.91 10.05 14.16
C MET A 109 -26.00 11.42 14.84
N GLU A 110 -24.86 12.05 15.10
CA GLU A 110 -24.78 13.39 15.68
C GLU A 110 -25.38 14.46 14.75
N ILE A 111 -25.05 14.41 13.45
CA ILE A 111 -25.65 15.27 12.41
C ILE A 111 -27.17 15.10 12.38
N ASP A 112 -27.68 13.87 12.44
CA ASP A 112 -29.11 13.61 12.40
C ASP A 112 -29.84 14.04 13.69
N SER A 113 -29.16 14.03 14.84
CA SER A 113 -29.68 14.64 16.07
C SER A 113 -29.78 16.15 15.93
N LEU A 114 -28.69 16.80 15.52
CA LEU A 114 -28.62 18.26 15.35
C LEU A 114 -29.61 18.76 14.30
N LYS A 115 -29.83 18.02 13.21
CA LYS A 115 -30.86 18.34 12.21
C LYS A 115 -32.27 18.30 12.80
N ARG A 116 -32.57 17.32 13.67
CA ARG A 116 -33.86 17.23 14.36
C ARG A 116 -34.05 18.39 15.32
N GLU A 117 -33.07 18.67 16.17
CA GLU A 117 -33.10 19.80 17.10
C GLU A 117 -33.24 21.15 16.38
N LYS A 118 -32.51 21.35 15.28
CA LYS A 118 -32.65 22.55 14.43
C LYS A 118 -34.07 22.70 13.90
N LYS A 119 -34.68 21.62 13.39
CA LYS A 119 -36.05 21.63 12.88
C LYS A 119 -37.06 21.96 13.98
N GLU A 120 -36.90 21.37 15.17
CA GLU A 120 -37.75 21.66 16.33
C GLU A 120 -37.64 23.11 16.78
N MET A 121 -36.42 23.66 16.85
CA MET A 121 -36.21 25.07 17.17
C MET A 121 -36.84 26.00 16.12
N GLN A 122 -36.68 25.68 14.83
CA GLN A 122 -37.31 26.43 13.73
C GLN A 122 -38.84 26.42 13.84
N MET A 123 -39.45 25.28 14.19
CA MET A 123 -40.90 25.20 14.42
C MET A 123 -41.35 26.06 15.60
N LYS A 124 -40.60 26.05 16.71
CA LYS A 124 -40.89 26.90 17.89
C LYS A 124 -40.80 28.39 17.53
N ILE A 125 -39.75 28.79 16.80
CA ILE A 125 -39.56 30.17 16.34
C ILE A 125 -40.73 30.60 15.44
N ASN A 126 -41.09 29.78 14.46
CA ASN A 126 -42.18 30.12 13.54
C ASN A 126 -43.52 30.27 14.28
N LYS A 127 -43.82 29.36 15.22
CA LYS A 127 -45.03 29.45 16.05
C LYS A 127 -45.12 30.72 16.90
N ILE A 128 -43.99 31.29 17.31
CA ILE A 128 -43.94 32.54 18.08
C ILE A 128 -44.11 33.76 17.18
N LEU A 129 -43.61 33.70 15.94
CA LEU A 129 -43.56 34.85 15.04
C LEU A 129 -44.83 35.06 14.19
N ASN A 130 -45.80 34.13 14.16
CA ASN A 130 -47.01 34.21 13.31
C ASN A 130 -46.66 34.51 11.83
N VAL A 131 -45.55 33.98 11.32
CA VAL A 131 -45.12 34.21 9.93
C VAL A 131 -45.70 33.10 9.05
N ASP A 132 -46.46 33.47 8.04
CA ASP A 132 -47.05 32.56 7.05
C ASP A 132 -45.98 31.71 6.35
N PRO A 133 -46.33 30.50 5.85
CA PRO A 133 -45.38 29.44 5.48
C PRO A 133 -44.41 29.75 4.32
N ASP A 134 -44.60 30.86 3.60
CA ASP A 134 -43.93 31.12 2.31
C ASP A 134 -42.70 32.04 2.37
N ASP A 135 -42.38 32.67 3.51
CA ASP A 135 -41.22 33.59 3.61
C ASP A 135 -39.94 32.95 4.17
N VAL A 136 -39.92 31.63 4.44
CA VAL A 136 -38.68 30.94 4.80
C VAL A 136 -37.91 30.62 3.53
N VAL A 137 -36.88 31.42 3.24
CA VAL A 137 -35.84 31.12 2.23
C VAL A 137 -35.30 29.72 2.50
N THR A 138 -35.80 28.76 1.73
CA THR A 138 -35.28 27.39 1.71
C THR A 138 -34.01 27.40 0.87
N GLU A 139 -32.89 27.79 1.48
CA GLU A 139 -31.60 27.32 0.97
C GLU A 139 -31.56 25.80 1.17
N LYS A 140 -31.98 25.08 0.11
CA LYS A 140 -31.85 23.63 0.02
C LYS A 140 -30.40 23.28 0.38
N PRO A 141 -30.15 22.43 1.40
CA PRO A 141 -28.82 21.91 1.61
C PRO A 141 -28.54 21.07 0.37
N SER A 142 -27.65 21.57 -0.47
CA SER A 142 -27.16 20.87 -1.65
C SER A 142 -26.76 19.45 -1.22
N GLU A 143 -27.54 18.46 -1.64
CA GLU A 143 -27.21 17.06 -1.50
C GLU A 143 -25.92 16.82 -2.30
N LYS A 144 -24.77 16.96 -1.63
CA LYS A 144 -23.53 16.36 -2.13
C LYS A 144 -23.70 14.86 -1.96
N LYS A 145 -24.25 14.24 -3.01
CA LYS A 145 -24.25 12.81 -3.23
C LYS A 145 -22.78 12.37 -3.14
N ILE A 146 -22.41 11.74 -2.02
CA ILE A 146 -21.06 11.19 -1.86
C ILE A 146 -21.03 9.94 -2.72
N ILE A 147 -20.76 10.12 -4.01
CA ILE A 147 -20.29 9.06 -4.89
C ILE A 147 -19.00 8.56 -4.25
N ALA A 148 -19.03 7.34 -3.73
CA ALA A 148 -17.85 6.56 -3.41
C ALA A 148 -17.11 6.22 -4.72
N THR A 149 -16.58 7.24 -5.40
CA THR A 149 -15.62 7.09 -6.48
C THR A 149 -14.26 7.32 -5.87
N GLY A 150 -13.43 6.28 -5.86
CA GLY A 150 -12.06 6.33 -5.41
C GLY A 150 -11.33 7.54 -5.99
N LYS A 151 -11.02 8.49 -5.10
CA LYS A 151 -9.95 9.47 -5.26
C LYS A 151 -9.27 9.58 -3.91
N ILE A 152 -8.25 8.75 -3.74
CA ILE A 152 -7.27 8.87 -2.66
C ILE A 152 -6.37 10.04 -3.04
N GLU A 153 -6.83 11.28 -2.91
CA GLU A 153 -5.93 12.43 -3.03
C GLU A 153 -6.26 13.51 -2.01
N LYS A 154 -5.30 13.63 -1.07
CA LYS A 154 -4.90 14.83 -0.33
C LYS A 154 -5.86 15.35 0.74
N SER A 155 -5.98 14.61 1.83
CA SER A 155 -6.00 15.21 3.17
C SER A 155 -5.72 14.13 4.22
N VAL A 156 -4.44 13.88 4.49
CA VAL A 156 -4.04 13.22 5.74
C VAL A 156 -4.02 14.34 6.79
N PRO A 157 -4.98 14.43 7.73
CA PRO A 157 -4.80 15.31 8.87
C PRO A 157 -3.63 14.77 9.71
N LYS A 158 -2.60 15.60 9.84
CA LYS A 158 -1.46 15.38 10.72
C LYS A 158 -1.99 15.41 12.15
N ILE A 159 -2.21 14.25 12.77
CA ILE A 159 -2.53 14.20 14.20
C ILE A 159 -1.32 13.67 14.95
N LEU A 160 -0.74 14.62 15.69
CA LEU A 160 0.29 14.47 16.68
C LEU A 160 -0.11 13.44 17.75
N GLY A 161 0.87 12.63 18.14
CA GLY A 161 0.85 11.81 19.34
C GLY A 161 1.61 10.51 19.06
N GLY A 162 2.78 10.22 19.59
CA GLY A 162 3.68 10.91 20.50
C GLY A 162 4.93 10.03 20.61
N ALA A 163 6.07 10.64 20.96
CA ALA A 163 7.37 10.03 21.21
C ALA A 163 8.06 9.33 20.02
N VAL A 164 9.01 10.03 19.40
CA VAL A 164 10.45 9.68 19.31
C VAL A 164 11.09 10.69 18.35
N GLN A 165 11.80 11.66 18.93
CA GLN A 165 12.87 12.53 18.38
C GLN A 165 12.79 13.93 18.98
N GLN A 166 12.90 13.99 20.31
CA GLN A 166 13.44 15.14 21.00
C GLN A 166 14.80 14.71 21.59
N SER A 167 15.70 14.29 20.71
CA SER A 167 17.12 14.16 20.99
C SER A 167 17.84 14.08 19.65
N LEU A 168 18.80 14.97 19.45
CA LEU A 168 19.65 15.21 18.27
C LEU A 168 19.26 16.52 17.58
N PHE A 169 20.19 17.49 17.71
CA PHE A 169 20.22 18.84 17.12
C PHE A 169 19.54 19.98 17.91
N ASN A 170 20.21 20.44 18.97
CA ASN A 170 20.79 21.80 19.00
C ASN A 170 21.46 22.13 20.36
N ASN A 171 22.78 21.96 20.42
CA ASN A 171 23.77 22.82 21.08
C ASN A 171 25.12 22.15 20.81
N THR A 172 26.00 22.68 19.96
CA THR A 172 26.73 23.92 20.18
C THR A 172 27.19 24.53 18.85
N LYS A 173 26.75 25.75 18.56
CA LYS A 173 27.63 26.74 17.95
C LYS A 173 28.27 27.53 19.09
N LYS A 174 29.57 27.36 19.27
CA LYS A 174 30.52 28.42 19.57
C LYS A 174 31.83 28.04 18.92
#